data_AF-A0A955MFE7-F1
#
_entry.id   AF-A0A955MFE7-F1
#
_cell.length_a   1.000
_cell.length_b   1.000
_cell.length_c   1.000
_cell.angle_alpha   90.00
_cell.angle_beta   90.00
_cell.angle_gamma   90.00
#
_symmetry.space_group_name_H-M   'P 1'
#
loop_
_entity.id
_entity.type
_entity.pdbx_description
1 polymer ?
#
loop_
_entity_poly.entity_id
_entity_poly.type
_entity_poly.pdbx_seq_one_letter_code
_entity_poly.pdbx_strand_id
1 'polypeptide(L)'
;MRLFLIALSFIIFFNSNLQAQEDLFPFVGQISSNSVNIRAGLNKNFEQLCQLSQGEEVLVVEKSYGWYKIKLPLVAKSYISNEFVLTNNNIDGEVVSERVNVRAGPGINHTVLGQINSGYRIQILEVIGDWYRIKPIDESFGWVSEELVSFKSRDIESFQWKHLVQDVPPRPVQIDEVAVKAAKSTLEDKIKEPLVEETKTEDHVDQVRKKSEEVKKSEAVAVVESIVVEAQKDVILEGK
;
A
#
# COMPACT_ATOMS: atom_id res chain seq x y z
N MET A 1 -56.67 35.31 -44.31
CA MET A 1 -55.44 34.63 -44.77
C MET A 1 -54.34 35.67 -44.82
N ARG A 2 -53.21 35.39 -44.15
CA ARG A 2 -51.94 36.17 -44.09
C ARG A 2 -51.96 37.45 -43.25
N LEU A 3 -50.90 37.86 -42.55
CA LEU A 3 -49.75 37.24 -41.85
C LEU A 3 -48.86 38.46 -41.46
N PHE A 4 -48.39 38.51 -40.21
CA PHE A 4 -47.23 39.23 -39.64
C PHE A 4 -47.07 40.76 -39.78
N LEU A 5 -46.74 41.44 -38.66
CA LEU A 5 -45.40 42.02 -38.39
C LEU A 5 -45.33 42.81 -37.06
N ILE A 6 -44.21 42.62 -36.34
CA ILE A 6 -43.64 43.43 -35.23
C ILE A 6 -44.26 43.09 -33.85
N ALA A 7 -43.53 42.67 -32.80
CA ALA A 7 -42.22 43.12 -32.36
C ALA A 7 -41.33 41.98 -31.84
N LEU A 8 -40.12 41.98 -32.39
CA LEU A 8 -38.87 41.43 -31.91
C LEU A 8 -38.46 42.14 -30.60
N SER A 9 -38.49 41.48 -29.44
CA SER A 9 -37.58 41.78 -28.30
C SER A 9 -37.78 40.76 -27.18
N PHE A 10 -36.71 40.43 -26.46
CA PHE A 10 -36.56 39.37 -25.45
C PHE A 10 -36.16 37.98 -25.96
N ILE A 11 -35.28 37.96 -26.96
CA ILE A 11 -34.08 37.11 -26.84
C ILE A 11 -33.16 37.81 -25.83
N ILE A 12 -33.41 37.65 -24.53
CA ILE A 12 -32.30 37.78 -23.58
C ILE A 12 -31.62 36.43 -23.63
N PHE A 13 -30.49 36.43 -24.33
CA PHE A 13 -29.42 35.48 -24.15
C PHE A 13 -29.19 35.28 -22.65
N PHE A 14 -29.75 34.20 -22.10
CA PHE A 14 -29.14 33.55 -20.96
C PHE A 14 -27.88 32.86 -21.50
N ASN A 15 -26.87 33.69 -21.82
CA ASN A 15 -25.50 33.23 -21.86
C ASN A 15 -25.16 32.94 -20.40
N SER A 16 -25.54 31.75 -19.94
CA SER A 16 -24.87 31.12 -18.81
C SER A 16 -23.46 30.75 -19.28
N ASN A 17 -22.60 31.74 -19.44
CA ASN A 17 -21.18 31.57 -19.23
C ASN A 17 -20.98 31.45 -17.72
N LEU A 18 -21.49 30.35 -17.16
CA LEU A 18 -20.89 29.80 -15.96
C LEU A 18 -19.69 29.03 -16.48
N GLN A 19 -18.60 29.74 -16.72
CA GLN A 19 -17.30 29.10 -16.87
C GLN A 19 -17.06 28.44 -15.52
N ALA A 20 -17.40 27.15 -15.41
CA ALA A 20 -16.93 26.34 -14.31
C ALA A 20 -15.41 26.45 -14.40
N GLN A 21 -14.81 27.20 -13.48
CA GLN A 21 -13.37 27.20 -13.32
C GLN A 21 -13.04 25.77 -12.92
N GLU A 22 -12.56 24.98 -13.87
CA GLU A 22 -12.14 23.61 -13.65
C GLU A 22 -11.20 23.61 -12.44
N ASP A 23 -11.62 22.95 -11.37
CA ASP A 23 -10.82 22.83 -10.16
C ASP A 23 -9.56 22.05 -10.53
N LEU A 24 -8.41 22.74 -10.55
CA LEU A 24 -7.14 22.14 -10.97
C LEU A 24 -6.51 21.42 -9.78
N PHE A 25 -6.42 20.09 -9.86
CA PHE A 25 -5.79 19.23 -8.85
C PHE A 25 -4.45 18.67 -9.35
N PRO A 26 -3.54 18.31 -8.45
CA PRO A 26 -3.58 18.57 -7.00
C PRO A 26 -3.21 20.02 -6.65
N PHE A 27 -3.58 20.48 -5.45
CA PHE A 27 -3.19 21.79 -4.93
C PHE A 27 -3.01 21.78 -3.40
N VAL A 28 -2.31 22.77 -2.87
CA VAL A 28 -2.16 23.00 -1.42
C VAL A 28 -3.33 23.84 -0.94
N GLY A 29 -4.10 23.29 0.00
CA GLY A 29 -5.16 23.97 0.72
C GLY A 29 -4.73 24.34 2.13
N GLN A 30 -5.40 25.32 2.73
CA GLN A 30 -5.22 25.71 4.13
C GLN A 30 -6.53 25.57 4.89
N ILE A 31 -6.47 24.99 6.09
CA ILE A 31 -7.62 24.81 6.97
C ILE A 31 -8.11 26.17 7.47
N SER A 32 -9.39 26.46 7.28
CA SER A 32 -9.98 27.78 7.55
C SER A 32 -10.49 27.97 8.98
N SER A 33 -10.65 26.89 9.76
CA SER A 33 -11.22 26.92 11.11
C SER A 33 -10.47 26.00 12.06
N ASN A 34 -10.63 26.20 13.36
CA ASN A 34 -10.09 25.29 14.36
C ASN A 34 -10.94 24.01 14.42
N SER A 35 -10.29 22.92 14.82
CA SER A 35 -10.99 21.67 15.14
C SER A 35 -11.72 21.03 13.93
N VAL A 36 -11.14 21.13 12.73
CA VAL A 36 -11.69 20.56 11.49
C VAL A 36 -11.43 19.05 11.44
N ASN A 37 -12.50 18.27 11.31
CA ASN A 37 -12.42 16.82 11.31
C ASN A 37 -12.03 16.28 9.92
N ILE A 38 -10.96 15.49 9.88
CA ILE A 38 -10.59 14.68 8.72
C ILE A 38 -11.24 13.30 8.87
N ARG A 39 -11.95 12.87 7.84
CA ARG A 39 -12.80 11.67 7.88
C ARG A 39 -12.37 10.63 6.88
N ALA A 40 -12.75 9.38 7.13
CA ALA A 40 -12.46 8.28 6.23
C ALA A 40 -13.32 8.27 4.94
N GLY A 41 -14.34 9.14 4.85
CA GLY A 41 -15.24 9.18 3.70
C GLY A 41 -16.08 10.46 3.57
N LEU A 42 -16.93 10.46 2.54
CA LEU A 42 -17.63 11.59 1.94
C LEU A 42 -18.83 12.15 2.71
N ASN A 43 -18.86 12.06 4.04
CA ASN A 43 -19.86 12.71 4.89
C ASN A 43 -19.50 12.62 6.39
N LYS A 44 -20.34 13.19 7.23
CA LYS A 44 -20.17 13.25 8.69
C LYS A 44 -20.36 11.91 9.42
N ASN A 45 -20.91 10.89 8.77
CA ASN A 45 -21.12 9.57 9.37
C ASN A 45 -19.88 8.68 9.26
N PHE A 46 -18.92 9.03 8.42
CA PHE A 46 -17.64 8.35 8.36
C PHE A 46 -16.77 8.68 9.57
N GLU A 47 -15.94 7.70 9.91
CA GLU A 47 -15.02 7.70 11.04
C GLU A 47 -14.08 8.91 11.00
N GLN A 48 -13.86 9.52 12.16
CA GLN A 48 -12.91 10.62 12.31
C GLN A 48 -11.49 10.07 12.50
N LEU A 49 -10.60 10.43 11.58
CA LEU A 49 -9.21 9.99 11.54
C LEU A 49 -8.31 10.88 12.40
N CYS A 50 -8.50 12.18 12.31
CA CYS A 50 -7.84 13.19 13.14
C CYS A 50 -8.60 14.51 13.05
N GLN A 51 -8.02 15.54 13.65
CA GLN A 51 -8.54 16.88 13.66
C GLN A 51 -7.40 17.85 13.38
N LEU A 52 -7.65 18.84 12.51
CA LEU A 52 -6.69 19.89 12.15
C LEU A 52 -7.17 21.25 12.67
N SER A 53 -6.22 22.14 12.90
CA SER A 53 -6.42 23.50 13.37
C SER A 53 -6.32 24.51 12.23
N GLN A 54 -6.80 25.72 12.48
CA GLN A 54 -6.75 26.79 11.50
C GLN A 54 -5.30 27.07 11.07
N GLY A 55 -5.09 27.26 9.78
CA GLY A 55 -3.77 27.59 9.22
C GLY A 55 -2.92 26.37 8.84
N GLU A 56 -3.25 25.17 9.31
CA GLU A 56 -2.60 23.94 8.85
C GLU A 56 -2.86 23.72 7.36
N GLU A 57 -1.87 23.15 6.67
CA GLU A 57 -1.95 22.92 5.23
C GLU A 57 -2.29 21.47 4.93
N VAL A 58 -3.01 21.25 3.84
CA VAL A 58 -3.37 19.91 3.32
C VAL A 58 -3.12 19.84 1.82
N LEU A 59 -2.62 18.70 1.33
CA LEU A 59 -2.54 18.44 -0.10
C LEU A 59 -3.87 17.87 -0.59
N VAL A 60 -4.61 18.68 -1.33
CA VAL A 60 -5.89 18.32 -1.94
C VAL A 60 -5.63 17.66 -3.29
N VAL A 61 -6.19 16.47 -3.49
CA VAL A 61 -5.96 15.66 -4.69
C VAL A 61 -7.19 15.49 -5.57
N GLU A 62 -8.38 15.67 -5.00
CA GLU A 62 -9.64 15.43 -5.69
C GLU A 62 -10.77 16.18 -4.96
N LYS A 63 -11.85 16.49 -5.69
CA LYS A 63 -13.10 16.97 -5.12
C LYS A 63 -14.25 16.06 -5.53
N SER A 64 -15.12 15.78 -4.58
CA SER A 64 -16.31 14.96 -4.81
C SER A 64 -17.42 15.36 -3.84
N TYR A 65 -18.60 15.66 -4.36
CA TYR A 65 -19.82 15.97 -3.58
C TYR A 65 -19.66 17.02 -2.45
N GLY A 66 -18.88 18.09 -2.67
CA GLY A 66 -18.63 19.13 -1.66
C GLY A 66 -17.59 18.75 -0.60
N TRP A 67 -16.80 17.72 -0.86
CA TRP A 67 -15.68 17.29 -0.04
C TRP A 67 -14.41 17.24 -0.87
N TYR A 68 -13.31 17.61 -0.24
CA TYR A 68 -11.98 17.41 -0.77
C TYR A 68 -11.39 16.11 -0.25
N LYS A 69 -10.84 15.30 -1.17
CA LYS A 69 -9.94 14.21 -0.85
C LYS A 69 -8.57 14.79 -0.62
N ILE A 70 -7.96 14.42 0.49
CA ILE A 70 -6.62 14.88 0.88
C ILE A 70 -5.71 13.70 1.16
N LYS A 71 -4.40 13.89 0.94
CA LYS A 71 -3.40 12.99 1.53
C LYS A 71 -3.50 13.04 3.05
N LEU A 72 -3.39 11.91 3.72
CA LEU A 72 -3.53 11.89 5.18
C LEU A 72 -2.39 12.65 5.87
N PRO A 73 -2.70 13.60 6.76
CA PRO A 73 -1.69 14.23 7.61
C PRO A 73 -1.03 13.19 8.53
N LEU A 74 0.23 13.40 8.92
CA LEU A 74 0.99 12.47 9.77
C LEU A 74 0.34 12.18 11.14
N VAL A 75 -0.52 13.08 11.61
CA VAL A 75 -1.30 12.93 12.85
C VAL A 75 -2.51 12.00 12.70
N ALA A 76 -2.89 11.63 11.47
CA ALA A 76 -4.01 10.76 11.20
C ALA A 76 -3.76 9.33 11.67
N LYS A 77 -4.82 8.68 12.16
CA LYS A 77 -4.77 7.28 12.54
C LYS A 77 -4.82 6.39 11.28
N SER A 78 -3.96 5.38 11.25
CA SER A 78 -3.90 4.37 10.18
C SER A 78 -3.48 3.04 10.79
N TYR A 79 -4.11 1.96 10.35
CA TYR A 79 -3.96 0.64 10.94
C TYR A 79 -3.74 -0.45 9.89
N ILE A 80 -2.95 -1.45 10.24
CA ILE A 80 -2.69 -2.64 9.43
C ILE A 80 -2.79 -3.89 10.30
N SER A 81 -3.30 -4.99 9.74
CA SER A 81 -3.36 -6.29 10.45
C SER A 81 -1.94 -6.78 10.70
N ASN A 82 -1.66 -7.28 11.90
CA ASN A 82 -0.34 -7.77 12.27
C ASN A 82 0.07 -9.02 11.46
N GLU A 83 -0.89 -9.78 10.95
CA GLU A 83 -0.68 -11.02 10.20
C GLU A 83 0.10 -10.81 8.90
N PHE A 84 0.08 -9.58 8.37
CA PHE A 84 0.75 -9.20 7.13
C PHE A 84 2.07 -8.45 7.35
N VAL A 85 2.56 -8.37 8.59
CA VAL A 85 3.73 -7.55 8.94
C VAL A 85 4.77 -8.37 9.71
N LEU A 86 5.94 -8.54 9.11
CA LEU A 86 7.12 -9.02 9.83
C LEU A 86 7.78 -7.88 10.59
N THR A 87 8.00 -8.08 11.89
CA THR A 87 8.51 -7.06 12.78
C THR A 87 9.98 -7.32 13.12
N ASN A 88 10.83 -6.31 13.03
CA ASN A 88 12.27 -6.44 13.36
C ASN A 88 12.57 -6.07 14.81
N ASN A 89 11.85 -5.09 15.38
CA ASN A 89 12.17 -4.46 16.69
C ASN A 89 10.95 -3.77 17.34
N ASN A 90 9.72 -4.16 16.99
CA ASN A 90 8.43 -3.60 17.43
C ASN A 90 8.13 -2.14 17.07
N ILE A 91 9.09 -1.42 16.48
CA ILE A 91 8.90 -0.04 15.98
C ILE A 91 8.92 0.02 14.46
N ASP A 92 9.57 -0.95 13.80
CA ASP A 92 9.63 -1.08 12.35
C ASP A 92 9.04 -2.43 11.91
N GLY A 93 8.32 -2.40 10.80
CA GLY A 93 7.73 -3.58 10.16
C GLY A 93 7.96 -3.59 8.65
N GLU A 94 7.98 -4.78 8.08
CA GLU A 94 7.98 -5.03 6.64
C GLU A 94 6.73 -5.80 6.25
N VAL A 95 5.98 -5.29 5.28
CA VAL A 95 4.79 -5.96 4.76
C VAL A 95 5.21 -7.17 3.94
N VAL A 96 4.55 -8.32 4.16
CA VAL A 96 4.91 -9.59 3.50
C VAL A 96 3.87 -10.12 2.52
N SER A 97 2.83 -9.34 2.25
CA SER A 97 1.74 -9.73 1.35
C SER A 97 1.38 -8.61 0.40
N GLU A 98 0.84 -8.97 -0.75
CA GLU A 98 0.38 -8.03 -1.76
C GLU A 98 -0.99 -7.44 -1.40
N ARG A 99 -1.23 -6.17 -1.78
CA ARG A 99 -2.53 -5.49 -1.66
C ARG A 99 -3.12 -5.50 -0.26
N VAL A 100 -2.28 -5.35 0.76
CA VAL A 100 -2.69 -5.29 2.16
C VAL A 100 -3.40 -3.97 2.42
N ASN A 101 -4.58 -4.03 3.03
CA ASN A 101 -5.39 -2.86 3.34
C ASN A 101 -4.87 -2.12 4.57
N VAL A 102 -4.66 -0.80 4.42
CA VAL A 102 -4.51 0.12 5.55
C VAL A 102 -5.87 0.72 5.87
N ARG A 103 -6.25 0.72 7.15
CA ARG A 103 -7.61 1.03 7.61
C ARG A 103 -7.65 2.17 8.63
N ALA A 104 -8.85 2.73 8.79
CA ALA A 104 -9.15 3.82 9.72
C ALA A 104 -9.19 3.40 11.20
N GLY A 105 -9.30 2.11 11.48
CA GLY A 105 -9.38 1.54 12.82
C GLY A 105 -8.89 0.09 12.89
N PRO A 106 -8.70 -0.45 14.10
CA PRO A 106 -8.26 -1.82 14.32
C PRO A 106 -9.41 -2.81 14.11
N GLY A 107 -9.56 -3.32 12.89
CA GLY A 107 -10.59 -4.29 12.54
C GLY A 107 -10.97 -4.27 11.07
N ILE A 108 -11.52 -5.39 10.59
CA ILE A 108 -11.91 -5.55 9.17
C ILE A 108 -13.12 -4.71 8.75
N ASN A 109 -13.92 -4.25 9.71
CA ASN A 109 -15.13 -3.44 9.47
C ASN A 109 -14.83 -1.94 9.35
N HIS A 110 -13.59 -1.51 9.60
CA HIS A 110 -13.18 -0.12 9.46
C HIS A 110 -12.87 0.23 8.00
N THR A 111 -13.05 1.50 7.68
CA THR A 111 -12.85 2.04 6.32
C THR A 111 -11.43 1.78 5.81
N VAL A 112 -11.29 1.32 4.56
CA VAL A 112 -9.99 1.21 3.90
C VAL A 112 -9.54 2.59 3.42
N LEU A 113 -8.34 3.01 3.84
CA LEU A 113 -7.74 4.30 3.54
C LEU A 113 -6.78 4.24 2.35
N GLY A 114 -6.19 3.07 2.12
CA GLY A 114 -5.18 2.79 1.09
C GLY A 114 -4.76 1.32 1.10
N GLN A 115 -3.87 0.96 0.18
CA GLN A 115 -3.30 -0.39 0.08
C GLN A 115 -1.78 -0.32 -0.06
N ILE A 116 -1.07 -1.31 0.46
CA ILE A 116 0.38 -1.48 0.29
C ILE A 116 0.73 -2.91 -0.08
N ASN A 117 1.83 -3.08 -0.80
CA ASN A 117 2.31 -4.35 -1.29
C ASN A 117 3.47 -4.90 -0.45
N SER A 118 3.91 -6.12 -0.78
CA SER A 118 5.01 -6.76 -0.09
C SER A 118 6.30 -5.95 -0.24
N GLY A 119 7.16 -6.02 0.77
CA GLY A 119 8.40 -5.26 0.88
C GLY A 119 8.23 -3.82 1.35
N TYR A 120 7.00 -3.30 1.47
CA TYR A 120 6.77 -1.95 2.00
C TYR A 120 7.17 -1.87 3.48
N ARG A 121 8.01 -0.89 3.82
CA ARG A 121 8.45 -0.67 5.21
C ARG A 121 7.54 0.33 5.91
N ILE A 122 7.13 -0.02 7.12
CA ILE A 122 6.23 0.80 7.95
C ILE A 122 6.85 1.09 9.30
N GLN A 123 6.48 2.24 9.87
CA GLN A 123 6.76 2.54 11.27
C GLN A 123 5.51 2.23 12.11
N ILE A 124 5.68 1.34 13.08
CA ILE A 124 4.68 0.95 14.06
C ILE A 124 4.74 1.93 15.24
N LEU A 125 3.60 2.54 15.53
CA LEU A 125 3.42 3.50 16.62
C LEU A 125 2.83 2.84 17.87
N GLU A 126 1.99 1.81 17.69
CA GLU A 126 1.26 1.17 18.77
C GLU A 126 0.74 -0.21 18.34
N VAL A 127 0.60 -1.12 19.30
CA VAL A 127 0.01 -2.45 19.11
C VAL A 127 -1.36 -2.49 19.80
N ILE A 128 -2.41 -2.87 19.08
CA ILE A 128 -3.79 -2.93 19.58
C ILE A 128 -4.42 -4.26 19.15
N GLY A 129 -4.35 -5.26 20.03
CA GLY A 129 -4.78 -6.62 19.68
C GLY A 129 -4.03 -7.13 18.46
N ASP A 130 -4.78 -7.58 17.44
CA ASP A 130 -4.21 -8.11 16.19
C ASP A 130 -3.86 -7.03 15.15
N TRP A 131 -3.76 -5.76 15.57
CA TRP A 131 -3.56 -4.63 14.67
C TRP A 131 -2.40 -3.76 15.13
N TYR A 132 -1.66 -3.23 14.16
CA TYR A 132 -0.66 -2.19 14.37
C TYR A 132 -1.22 -0.83 13.97
N ARG A 133 -1.11 0.17 14.85
CA ARG A 133 -1.23 1.57 14.47
C ARG A 133 0.09 1.98 13.84
N ILE A 134 0.03 2.53 12.63
CA ILE A 134 1.21 2.92 11.85
C ILE A 134 1.14 4.39 11.51
N LYS A 135 2.28 4.96 11.11
CA LYS A 135 2.26 6.25 10.40
C LYS A 135 1.44 6.10 9.11
N PRO A 136 0.64 7.12 8.73
CA PRO A 136 -0.01 7.15 7.43
C PRO A 136 0.99 6.92 6.29
N ILE A 137 0.58 6.13 5.32
CA ILE A 137 1.35 5.81 4.11
C ILE A 137 1.01 6.81 3.00
N ASP A 138 1.85 6.91 1.97
CA ASP A 138 1.60 7.85 0.87
C ASP A 138 0.27 7.61 0.17
N GLU A 139 -0.15 6.36 -0.02
CA GLU A 139 -1.42 6.03 -0.66
C GLU A 139 -2.62 6.00 0.29
N SER A 140 -2.50 6.61 1.47
CA SER A 140 -3.61 6.76 2.41
C SER A 140 -4.28 8.14 2.28
N PHE A 141 -5.61 8.13 2.19
CA PHE A 141 -6.40 9.33 1.95
C PHE A 141 -7.50 9.53 2.98
N GLY A 142 -7.88 10.79 3.15
CA GLY A 142 -9.02 11.20 3.97
C GLY A 142 -9.83 12.27 3.25
N TRP A 143 -10.92 12.68 3.90
CA TRP A 143 -11.89 13.63 3.36
C TRP A 143 -12.13 14.76 4.35
N VAL A 144 -12.19 15.97 3.81
CA VAL A 144 -12.49 17.20 4.54
C VAL A 144 -13.55 17.99 3.76
N SER A 145 -14.44 18.68 4.46
CA SER A 145 -15.46 19.49 3.80
C SER A 145 -14.79 20.61 3.01
N GLU A 146 -15.23 20.82 1.77
CA GLU A 146 -14.70 21.86 0.88
C GLU A 146 -14.77 23.26 1.53
N GLU A 147 -15.88 23.55 2.21
CA GLU A 147 -16.11 24.83 2.90
C GLU A 147 -15.07 25.15 3.99
N LEU A 148 -14.31 24.14 4.43
CA LEU A 148 -13.32 24.24 5.50
C LEU A 148 -11.87 24.31 4.97
N VAL A 149 -11.69 24.37 3.65
CA VAL A 149 -10.38 24.45 3.00
C VAL A 149 -10.34 25.64 2.06
N SER A 150 -9.38 26.54 2.31
CA SER A 150 -9.08 27.67 1.43
C SER A 150 -7.98 27.29 0.45
N PHE A 151 -8.11 27.64 -0.83
CA PHE A 151 -7.01 27.49 -1.79
C PHE A 151 -5.79 28.29 -1.31
N LYS A 152 -4.60 27.67 -1.31
CA LYS A 152 -3.35 28.34 -0.94
C LYS A 152 -2.40 28.48 -2.13
N SER A 153 -1.98 27.38 -2.75
CA SER A 153 -1.04 27.40 -3.88
C SER A 153 -1.06 26.11 -4.69
N ARG A 154 -0.36 26.10 -5.83
CA ARG A 154 -0.05 24.87 -6.60
C ARG A 154 1.39 24.38 -6.34
N ASP A 155 2.09 25.00 -5.40
CA ASP A 155 3.50 24.76 -5.13
C ASP A 155 3.66 23.57 -4.17
N ILE A 156 3.55 22.36 -4.73
CA ILE A 156 3.55 21.10 -3.97
C ILE A 156 4.92 20.79 -3.36
N GLU A 157 5.99 21.42 -3.84
CA GLU A 157 7.37 21.21 -3.35
C GLU A 157 7.56 21.59 -1.87
N SER A 158 6.77 22.55 -1.38
CA SER A 158 6.82 23.02 0.02
C SER A 158 6.08 22.11 0.99
N PHE A 159 5.15 21.29 0.49
CA PHE A 159 4.37 20.38 1.31
C PHE A 159 5.30 19.26 1.78
N GLN A 160 5.53 19.17 3.09
CA GLN A 160 6.52 18.30 3.76
C GLN A 160 6.16 16.80 3.67
N TRP A 161 5.63 16.31 2.55
CA TRP A 161 5.42 14.88 2.31
C TRP A 161 6.69 14.21 1.75
N LYS A 162 7.62 14.98 1.19
CA LYS A 162 8.82 14.47 0.51
C LYS A 162 9.83 13.76 1.44
N HIS A 163 9.68 13.84 2.75
CA HIS A 163 10.63 13.29 3.72
C HIS A 163 10.34 11.85 4.20
N LEU A 164 9.42 11.11 3.56
CA LEU A 164 9.23 9.68 3.84
C LEU A 164 9.52 8.73 2.66
N VAL A 165 9.96 9.27 1.51
CA VAL A 165 10.28 8.45 0.31
C VAL A 165 11.75 8.53 -0.09
N GLN A 166 12.57 9.42 0.49
CA GLN A 166 13.96 9.60 0.05
C GLN A 166 15.06 9.01 0.96
N ASP A 167 14.73 8.34 2.07
CA ASP A 167 15.75 7.77 2.99
C ASP A 167 15.57 6.29 3.36
N VAL A 168 14.78 5.52 2.60
CA VAL A 168 14.99 4.06 2.60
C VAL A 168 15.83 3.74 1.36
N PRO A 169 17.18 3.82 1.45
CA PRO A 169 17.98 3.20 0.40
C PRO A 169 17.50 1.76 0.26
N PRO A 170 17.42 1.18 -0.96
CA PRO A 170 17.34 -0.27 -1.05
C PRO A 170 18.48 -0.78 -0.19
N ARG A 171 18.17 -1.43 0.94
CA ARG A 171 19.22 -1.96 1.79
C ARG A 171 19.98 -2.88 0.83
N PRO A 172 21.28 -2.65 0.53
CA PRO A 172 22.04 -3.67 -0.14
C PRO A 172 21.83 -4.89 0.73
N VAL A 173 21.23 -5.94 0.17
CA VAL A 173 21.19 -7.22 0.87
C VAL A 173 22.66 -7.51 1.14
N GLN A 174 23.12 -7.24 2.35
CA GLN A 174 24.38 -7.76 2.83
C GLN A 174 24.08 -9.23 3.04
N ILE A 175 24.08 -9.94 1.91
CA ILE A 175 24.32 -11.35 1.89
C ILE A 175 25.73 -11.43 2.43
N ASP A 176 25.85 -11.62 3.73
CA ASP A 176 27.13 -11.94 4.32
C ASP A 176 27.53 -13.25 3.64
N GLU A 177 28.37 -13.16 2.61
CA GLU A 177 28.78 -14.32 1.81
C GLU A 177 29.34 -15.40 2.72
N VAL A 178 29.89 -15.01 3.88
CA VAL A 178 30.32 -15.89 4.96
C VAL A 178 29.14 -16.65 5.58
N ALA A 179 28.01 -16.00 5.86
CA ALA A 179 26.82 -16.63 6.42
C ALA A 179 26.11 -17.54 5.41
N VAL A 180 26.05 -17.15 4.13
CA VAL A 180 25.48 -18.02 3.06
C VAL A 180 26.40 -19.20 2.76
N LYS A 181 27.72 -19.02 2.81
CA LYS A 181 28.69 -20.11 2.65
C LYS A 181 28.70 -21.05 3.86
N ALA A 182 28.56 -20.53 5.07
CA ALA A 182 28.40 -21.34 6.28
C ALA A 182 27.05 -22.09 6.30
N ALA A 183 25.97 -21.46 5.82
CA ALA A 183 24.67 -22.12 5.68
C ALA A 183 24.71 -23.23 4.62
N LYS A 184 25.37 -22.99 3.47
CA LYS A 184 25.60 -24.02 2.44
C LYS A 184 26.48 -25.16 2.95
N SER A 185 27.58 -24.89 3.65
CA SER A 185 28.45 -25.94 4.17
C SER A 185 27.74 -26.78 5.25
N THR A 186 26.95 -26.15 6.12
CA THR A 186 26.19 -26.85 7.17
C THR A 186 25.08 -27.74 6.59
N LEU A 187 24.46 -27.33 5.48
CA LEU A 187 23.50 -28.14 4.73
C LEU A 187 24.19 -29.31 4.01
N GLU A 188 25.35 -29.07 3.40
CA GLU A 188 26.13 -30.10 2.72
C GLU A 188 26.71 -31.16 3.68
N ASP A 189 27.07 -30.78 4.91
CA ASP A 189 27.53 -31.71 5.94
C ASP A 189 26.38 -32.53 6.55
N LYS A 190 25.20 -31.94 6.74
CA LYS A 190 23.99 -32.67 7.18
C LYS A 190 23.49 -33.70 6.15
N ILE A 191 23.77 -33.50 4.87
CA ILE A 191 23.41 -34.45 3.81
C ILE A 191 24.40 -35.64 3.75
N LYS A 192 25.56 -35.55 4.41
CA LYS A 192 26.58 -36.60 4.45
C LYS A 192 26.57 -37.46 5.72
N GLU A 193 25.75 -37.14 6.72
CA GLU A 193 25.60 -38.04 7.87
C GLU A 193 25.01 -39.38 7.38
N PRO A 194 25.68 -40.52 7.64
CA PRO A 194 25.19 -41.81 7.19
C PRO A 194 23.88 -42.13 7.90
N LEU A 195 22.87 -42.48 7.10
CA LEU A 195 21.63 -43.09 7.58
C LEU A 195 22.00 -44.27 8.49
N VAL A 196 21.81 -44.12 9.79
CA VAL A 196 21.93 -45.22 10.75
C VAL A 196 20.82 -46.22 10.41
N GLU A 197 21.26 -47.38 9.95
CA GLU A 197 20.45 -48.52 9.60
C GLU A 197 19.88 -49.14 10.89
N GLU A 198 18.68 -48.73 11.29
CA GLU A 198 17.91 -49.50 12.29
C GLU A 198 17.25 -50.70 11.60
N THR A 199 17.72 -51.87 12.00
CA THR A 199 17.42 -53.17 11.41
C THR A 199 16.00 -53.69 11.68
N LYS A 200 15.51 -54.47 10.70
CA LYS A 200 14.48 -55.55 10.72
C LYS A 200 13.02 -55.18 10.43
N THR A 201 12.58 -55.43 9.19
CA THR A 201 11.92 -56.71 8.81
C THR A 201 11.66 -56.73 7.29
N GLU A 202 12.32 -57.65 6.58
CA GLU A 202 12.13 -57.97 5.15
C GLU A 202 10.73 -58.57 4.96
N ASP A 203 9.78 -57.92 4.29
CA ASP A 203 9.41 -58.26 2.90
C ASP A 203 8.46 -57.22 2.25
N HIS A 204 8.31 -56.02 2.82
CA HIS A 204 7.44 -54.95 2.27
C HIS A 204 8.20 -53.73 1.71
N VAL A 205 9.54 -53.75 1.75
CA VAL A 205 10.38 -52.57 1.52
C VAL A 205 10.64 -52.29 0.03
N ASP A 206 10.65 -53.30 -0.84
CA ASP A 206 11.03 -53.10 -2.24
C ASP A 206 9.97 -52.37 -3.09
N GLN A 207 8.68 -52.50 -2.75
CA GLN A 207 7.62 -51.75 -3.42
C GLN A 207 7.55 -50.29 -2.95
N VAL A 208 7.85 -50.01 -1.68
CA VAL A 208 7.89 -48.65 -1.13
C VAL A 208 9.16 -47.92 -1.61
N ARG A 209 10.30 -48.62 -1.71
CA ARG A 209 11.56 -48.06 -2.17
C ARG A 209 11.49 -47.58 -3.62
N LYS A 210 10.97 -48.41 -4.54
CA LYS A 210 10.77 -48.01 -5.95
C LYS A 210 9.82 -46.82 -6.10
N LYS A 211 8.73 -46.78 -5.34
CA LYS A 211 7.77 -45.67 -5.37
C LYS A 211 8.33 -44.38 -4.76
N SER A 212 9.18 -44.48 -3.73
CA SER A 212 9.83 -43.31 -3.12
C SER A 212 10.97 -42.72 -3.96
N GLU A 213 11.69 -43.55 -4.72
CA GLU A 213 12.75 -43.12 -5.62
C GLU A 213 12.18 -42.45 -6.89
N GLU A 214 11.03 -42.93 -7.40
CA GLU A 214 10.30 -42.24 -8.48
C GLU A 214 9.73 -40.89 -8.04
N VAL A 215 9.13 -40.79 -6.85
CA VAL A 215 8.57 -39.52 -6.34
C VAL A 215 9.66 -38.48 -6.08
N LYS A 216 10.80 -38.89 -5.50
CA LYS A 216 11.95 -37.99 -5.28
C LYS A 216 12.60 -37.54 -6.58
N LYS A 217 12.64 -38.41 -7.60
CA LYS A 217 13.15 -38.03 -8.92
C LYS A 217 12.18 -37.10 -9.64
N SER A 218 10.85 -37.26 -9.49
CA SER A 218 9.87 -36.34 -10.08
C SER A 218 9.84 -34.96 -9.40
N GLU A 219 9.98 -34.89 -8.07
CA GLU A 219 10.02 -33.61 -7.35
C GLU A 219 11.33 -32.84 -7.63
N ALA A 220 12.47 -33.53 -7.67
CA ALA A 220 13.74 -32.89 -8.01
C ALA A 220 13.74 -32.37 -9.46
N VAL A 221 13.13 -33.10 -10.41
CA VAL A 221 13.00 -32.64 -11.80
C VAL A 221 12.07 -31.43 -11.90
N ALA A 222 10.94 -31.41 -11.18
CA ALA A 222 10.01 -30.28 -11.17
C ALA A 222 10.62 -29.00 -10.57
N VAL A 223 11.47 -29.12 -9.54
CA VAL A 223 12.20 -27.99 -8.95
C VAL A 223 13.29 -27.47 -9.88
N VAL A 224 13.97 -28.35 -10.62
CA VAL A 224 14.98 -27.93 -11.59
C VAL A 224 14.33 -27.26 -12.82
N GLU A 225 13.21 -27.79 -13.31
CA GLU A 225 12.49 -27.18 -14.44
C GLU A 225 11.90 -25.80 -14.07
N SER A 226 11.41 -25.59 -12.85
CA SER A 226 10.91 -24.27 -12.42
C SER A 226 12.03 -23.23 -12.30
N ILE A 227 13.21 -23.62 -11.82
CA ILE A 227 14.39 -22.74 -11.76
C ILE A 227 14.90 -22.38 -13.15
N VAL A 228 14.89 -23.33 -14.10
CA VAL A 228 15.33 -23.10 -15.48
C VAL A 228 14.36 -22.18 -16.25
N VAL A 229 13.05 -22.30 -16.01
CA VAL A 229 12.03 -21.41 -16.60
C VAL A 229 12.13 -19.98 -16.07
N GLU A 230 12.44 -19.81 -14.78
CA GLU A 230 12.66 -18.48 -14.18
C GLU A 230 13.93 -17.83 -14.76
N ALA A 231 15.03 -18.60 -14.86
CA ALA A 231 16.30 -18.11 -15.42
C ALA A 231 16.24 -17.75 -16.91
N GLN A 232 15.34 -18.36 -17.71
CA GLN A 232 15.16 -18.02 -19.13
C GLN A 232 14.30 -16.78 -19.36
N LYS A 233 13.43 -16.39 -18.41
CA LYS A 233 12.67 -15.13 -18.50
C LYS A 233 13.53 -13.91 -18.24
N ASP A 234 14.50 -14.03 -17.34
CA ASP A 234 15.42 -12.93 -17.01
C ASP A 234 16.38 -12.61 -18.16
N VAL A 235 16.76 -13.59 -18.98
CA VAL A 235 17.66 -13.40 -20.14
C VAL A 235 16.98 -12.73 -21.33
N ILE A 236 15.65 -12.72 -21.43
CA ILE A 236 14.91 -12.12 -22.56
C ILE A 236 14.58 -10.63 -22.31
N LEU A 237 14.61 -10.16 -21.05
CA LEU A 237 14.27 -8.78 -20.69
C LEU A 237 15.44 -7.80 -20.63
N GLU A 238 16.69 -8.27 -20.72
CA GLU A 238 17.88 -7.41 -20.83
C GLU A 238 18.35 -7.20 -22.30
N GLY A 239 17.59 -7.71 -23.28
CA GLY A 239 17.98 -7.74 -24.70
C GLY A 239 17.13 -6.93 -25.68
N LYS A 240 16.38 -5.89 -25.26
CA LYS A 240 15.69 -4.96 -26.16
C LYS A 240 15.57 -3.54 -25.59
#